data_AF-A0A8C5N3G3-F1
#
_entry.id   AF-A0A8C5N3G3-F1
#
_cell.length_a   1.000
_cell.length_b   1.000
_cell.length_c   1.000
_cell.angle_alpha   90.00
_cell.angle_beta   90.00
_cell.angle_gamma   90.00
#
_symmetry.space_group_name_H-M   'P 1'
#
loop_
_entity.id
_entity.type
_entity.pdbx_description
1 polymer ?
#
loop_
_entity_poly.entity_id
_entity_poly.type
_entity_poly.pdbx_seq_one_letter_code
_entity_poly.pdbx_strand_id
1 'polypeptide(L)'
;MQGLCNIIRKVQDKSPLKYLTVRQLVCLDPSVMYREPERCRNHMKGLVQRFLQDKQLTDTSAGDVILQQFDSLLSLKSRSEDFLSFPPMQKRLDVFLCSAMEPYPELWAFCKKLLILSHGQATVERGFSINKEVESDNLKEDTVVTRRLVCDYIIQHGGVTQVPLSKQLLASVARARTRYRIHLETNRKNKEAKDQALKRKEAEDCLQELKFDVKNQRMFLRRTKYSDIHQEDLFVGSRINVFSRQLNLIEYGDQYTANNLSSKKERTLALIKPDMITKIGDVLELIYSSNLMVTKAKMTKLTRNLVQFVSSGPVVAMELMGAEALSIWRRLLGPADSAVEQGEVPQSIRAQCGTDGIKNVCHGSDSLAAAARELEFFFPSTIGQSVPNTATFIDCTCCIIKPHAVSEGITGNILNSISAAGFEISALQMFSMERANAEEFYEVYKGIVSEYPNMVTELCSGPCLVLEITGANVTKTFREFCGPADPEVAQHLRPNTLRALYGKDKVKNAVHCTDLPEDGVLEAVGLTHRAPLFGKTPDL
;
A
#
# COMPACT_ATOMS: atom_id res chain seq x y z
N MET A 1 45.56 7.23 25.30
CA MET A 1 45.75 5.76 25.22
C MET A 1 44.45 4.95 25.31
N GLN A 2 43.52 5.24 26.24
CA GLN A 2 42.26 4.49 26.40
C GLN A 2 41.42 4.33 25.11
N GLY A 3 41.32 5.38 24.30
CA GLY A 3 40.54 5.37 23.05
C GLY A 3 41.13 4.45 21.98
N LEU A 4 42.47 4.46 21.81
CA LEU A 4 43.18 3.54 20.92
C LEU A 4 43.05 2.09 21.37
N CYS A 5 43.15 1.82 22.68
CA CYS A 5 42.91 0.48 23.24
C CYS A 5 41.47 0.00 22.98
N ASN A 6 40.47 0.89 23.07
CA ASN A 6 39.07 0.54 22.78
C ASN A 6 38.83 0.30 21.28
N ILE A 7 39.49 1.04 20.40
CA ILE A 7 39.43 0.83 18.95
C ILE A 7 40.08 -0.51 18.59
N ILE A 8 41.29 -0.78 19.10
CA ILE A 8 42.00 -2.05 18.86
C ILE A 8 41.18 -3.23 19.39
N ARG A 9 40.59 -3.11 20.59
CA ARG A 9 39.72 -4.14 21.15
C ARG A 9 38.49 -4.39 20.27
N LYS A 10 37.80 -3.33 19.81
CA LYS A 10 36.68 -3.46 18.86
C LYS A 10 37.08 -4.03 17.51
N VAL A 11 38.29 -3.74 17.03
CA VAL A 11 38.83 -4.31 15.79
C VAL A 11 39.15 -5.79 15.97
N GLN A 12 39.71 -6.19 17.13
CA GLN A 12 39.95 -7.59 17.48
C GLN A 12 38.64 -8.37 17.67
N ASP A 13 37.64 -7.79 18.34
CA ASP A 13 36.32 -8.40 18.56
C ASP A 13 35.56 -8.64 17.24
N LYS A 14 35.81 -7.79 16.24
CA LYS A 14 35.27 -7.92 14.88
C LYS A 14 36.22 -8.65 13.93
N SER A 15 37.43 -8.99 14.38
CA SER A 15 38.42 -9.66 13.54
C SER A 15 38.04 -11.13 13.35
N PRO A 16 38.10 -11.65 12.12
CA PRO A 16 37.92 -13.07 11.86
C PRO A 16 38.96 -13.94 12.56
N LEU A 17 40.11 -13.35 12.92
CA LEU A 17 41.19 -13.99 13.67
C LEU A 17 40.79 -14.39 15.09
N LYS A 18 39.63 -13.95 15.62
CA LYS A 18 39.10 -14.48 16.89
C LYS A 18 38.72 -15.95 16.79
N TYR A 19 38.24 -16.39 15.61
CA TYR A 19 37.81 -17.76 15.40
C TYR A 19 39.01 -18.69 15.28
N LEU A 20 39.00 -19.77 16.05
CA LEU A 20 40.09 -20.75 16.07
C LEU A 20 40.30 -21.37 14.69
N THR A 21 39.22 -21.69 13.98
CA THR A 21 39.25 -22.20 12.60
C THR A 21 40.02 -21.26 11.68
N VAL A 22 39.75 -19.96 11.71
CA VAL A 22 40.43 -18.97 10.86
C VAL A 22 41.91 -18.85 11.19
N ARG A 23 42.28 -18.91 12.48
CA ARG A 23 43.69 -18.90 12.91
C ARG A 23 44.45 -20.12 12.43
N GLN A 24 43.80 -21.29 12.42
CA GLN A 24 44.44 -22.55 12.05
C GLN A 24 44.64 -22.67 10.53
N LEU A 25 43.91 -21.92 9.70
CA LEU A 25 44.06 -21.94 8.24
C LEU A 25 45.40 -21.43 7.72
N VAL A 26 46.21 -20.81 8.57
CA VAL A 26 47.62 -20.53 8.24
C VAL A 26 48.37 -21.79 7.83
N CYS A 27 47.89 -22.99 8.19
CA CYS A 27 48.48 -24.25 7.73
C CYS A 27 48.38 -24.48 6.22
N LEU A 28 47.55 -23.72 5.50
CA LEU A 28 47.40 -23.78 4.04
C LEU A 28 48.29 -22.76 3.29
N ASP A 29 49.05 -21.94 4.01
CA ASP A 29 50.05 -21.05 3.39
C ASP A 29 51.23 -21.87 2.87
N PRO A 30 51.56 -21.85 1.56
CA PRO A 30 52.63 -22.65 0.99
C PRO A 30 54.01 -22.38 1.62
N SER A 31 54.28 -21.13 1.98
CA SER A 31 55.56 -20.76 2.60
C SER A 31 55.66 -21.30 4.03
N VAL A 32 54.54 -21.37 4.76
CA VAL A 32 54.48 -21.93 6.11
C VAL A 32 54.50 -23.46 6.07
N MET A 33 53.85 -24.09 5.09
CA MET A 33 53.97 -25.53 4.83
C MET A 33 55.43 -25.94 4.61
N TYR A 34 56.20 -25.14 3.86
CA TYR A 34 57.63 -25.39 3.62
C TYR A 34 58.48 -25.19 4.89
N ARG A 35 58.28 -24.07 5.61
CA ARG A 35 59.15 -23.65 6.73
C ARG A 35 58.82 -24.34 8.06
N GLU A 36 57.53 -24.52 8.35
CA GLU A 36 57.02 -24.98 9.66
C GLU A 36 56.01 -26.15 9.50
N PRO A 37 56.38 -27.30 8.90
CA PRO A 37 55.44 -28.38 8.59
C PRO A 37 54.77 -28.98 9.84
N GLU A 38 55.50 -29.09 10.97
CA GLU A 38 54.92 -29.59 12.23
C GLU A 38 53.83 -28.65 12.79
N ARG A 39 53.99 -27.34 12.59
CA ARG A 39 52.96 -26.37 12.97
C ARG A 39 51.73 -26.50 12.07
N CYS A 40 51.92 -26.67 10.77
CA CYS A 40 50.84 -26.95 9.83
C CYS A 40 50.08 -28.23 10.20
N ARG A 41 50.81 -29.29 10.56
CA ARG A 41 50.24 -30.57 11.00
C ARG A 41 49.33 -30.40 12.22
N ASN A 42 49.79 -29.69 13.25
CA ASN A 42 49.01 -29.45 14.46
C ASN A 42 47.76 -28.60 14.20
N HIS A 43 47.87 -27.58 13.35
CA HIS A 43 46.73 -26.77 12.95
C HIS A 43 45.70 -27.56 12.12
N MET A 44 46.15 -28.42 11.20
CA MET A 44 45.26 -29.29 10.43
C MET A 44 44.54 -30.31 11.33
N LYS A 45 45.24 -30.90 12.31
CA LYS A 45 44.61 -31.73 13.36
C LYS A 45 43.51 -30.98 14.10
N GLY A 46 43.77 -29.73 14.49
CA GLY A 46 42.77 -28.87 15.13
C GLY A 46 41.55 -28.60 14.24
N LEU A 47 41.75 -28.35 12.94
CA LEU A 47 40.67 -28.14 11.97
C LEU A 47 39.82 -29.40 11.80
N VAL A 48 40.44 -30.56 11.59
CA VAL A 48 39.73 -31.84 11.42
C VAL A 48 38.93 -32.20 12.67
N GLN A 49 39.53 -32.08 13.86
CA GLN A 49 38.83 -32.31 15.13
C GLN A 49 37.62 -31.39 15.29
N ARG A 50 37.74 -30.11 14.90
CA ARG A 50 36.63 -29.18 14.98
C ARG A 50 35.49 -29.55 14.04
N PHE A 51 35.81 -29.95 12.80
CA PHE A 51 34.82 -30.38 11.83
C PHE A 51 34.14 -31.71 12.19
N LEU A 52 34.84 -32.60 12.89
CA LEU A 52 34.24 -33.81 13.49
C LEU A 52 33.28 -33.44 14.63
N GLN A 53 33.65 -32.53 15.53
CA GLN A 53 32.77 -32.03 16.60
C GLN A 53 31.50 -31.37 16.05
N ASP A 54 31.65 -30.60 14.98
CA ASP A 54 30.55 -29.86 14.33
C ASP A 54 29.75 -30.76 13.34
N LYS A 55 30.00 -32.09 13.32
CA LYS A 55 29.33 -33.10 12.45
C LYS A 55 29.38 -32.76 10.95
N GLN A 56 30.42 -32.05 10.49
CA GLN A 56 30.62 -31.70 9.08
C GLN A 56 31.48 -32.71 8.30
N LEU A 57 31.96 -33.74 9.01
CA LEU A 57 32.62 -34.92 8.48
C LEU A 57 31.82 -36.16 8.92
N THR A 58 31.75 -37.17 8.05
CA THR A 58 30.85 -38.33 8.17
C THR A 58 31.17 -39.23 9.36
N ASP A 59 32.45 -39.37 9.72
CA ASP A 59 32.95 -40.26 10.77
C ASP A 59 34.46 -40.04 11.05
N THR A 60 34.98 -40.63 12.13
CA THR A 60 36.39 -40.52 12.54
C THR A 60 37.35 -41.04 11.48
N SER A 61 36.95 -42.06 10.70
CA SER A 61 37.78 -42.66 9.66
C SER A 61 38.12 -41.65 8.55
N ALA A 62 37.16 -40.81 8.15
CA ALA A 62 37.39 -39.73 7.17
C ALA A 62 38.38 -38.67 7.69
N GLY A 63 38.35 -38.37 8.99
CA GLY A 63 39.30 -37.45 9.62
C GLY A 63 40.74 -37.96 9.58
N ASP A 64 40.94 -39.24 9.89
CA ASP A 64 42.27 -39.87 9.89
C ASP A 64 42.87 -39.94 8.48
N VAL A 65 42.06 -40.23 7.45
CA VAL A 65 42.48 -40.21 6.05
C VAL A 65 42.95 -38.82 5.61
N ILE A 66 42.22 -37.75 5.98
CA ILE A 66 42.61 -36.36 5.66
C ILE A 66 43.96 -36.03 6.30
N LEU A 67 44.18 -36.42 7.55
CA LEU A 67 45.44 -36.16 8.26
C LEU A 67 46.60 -36.94 7.64
N GLN A 68 46.40 -38.21 7.27
CA GLN A 68 47.42 -39.02 6.62
C GLN A 68 47.81 -38.45 5.24
N GLN A 69 46.84 -37.97 4.46
CA GLN A 69 47.09 -37.32 3.18
C GLN A 69 47.82 -35.98 3.35
N PHE A 70 47.45 -35.19 4.35
CA PHE A 70 48.14 -33.92 4.64
C PHE A 70 49.59 -34.15 5.07
N ASP A 71 49.84 -35.18 5.88
CA ASP A 71 51.18 -35.56 6.31
C ASP A 71 52.06 -35.98 5.13
N SER A 72 51.47 -36.70 4.17
CA SER A 72 52.14 -37.09 2.92
C SER A 72 52.47 -35.88 2.05
N LEU A 73 51.55 -34.92 1.93
CA LEU A 73 51.78 -33.66 1.21
C LEU A 73 52.94 -32.86 1.82
N LEU A 74 52.96 -32.74 3.15
CA LEU A 74 54.01 -32.02 3.87
C LEU A 74 55.39 -32.68 3.71
N SER A 75 55.42 -34.01 3.60
CA SER A 75 56.66 -34.78 3.52
C SER A 75 57.26 -34.82 2.10
N LEU A 76 56.42 -34.78 1.06
CA LEU A 76 56.84 -34.97 -0.33
C LEU A 76 56.83 -33.68 -1.16
N LYS A 77 55.65 -33.07 -1.35
CA LYS A 77 55.49 -31.96 -2.30
C LYS A 77 55.78 -30.59 -1.71
N SER A 78 55.50 -30.39 -0.43
CA SER A 78 55.67 -29.06 0.20
C SER A 78 57.14 -28.64 0.37
N ARG A 79 58.10 -29.53 0.07
CA ARG A 79 59.54 -29.28 0.11
C ARG A 79 60.12 -28.74 -1.20
N SER A 80 59.30 -28.54 -2.23
CA SER A 80 59.78 -27.88 -3.46
C SER A 80 59.96 -26.37 -3.23
N GLU A 81 60.89 -25.76 -3.98
CA GLU A 81 61.12 -24.31 -3.93
C GLU A 81 59.88 -23.50 -4.35
N ASP A 82 58.94 -24.11 -5.08
CA ASP A 82 57.67 -23.49 -5.48
C ASP A 82 56.79 -23.13 -4.29
N PHE A 83 56.84 -23.91 -3.20
CA PHE A 83 56.10 -23.62 -1.96
C PHE A 83 56.73 -22.44 -1.21
N LEU A 84 58.07 -22.37 -1.18
CA LEU A 84 58.79 -21.27 -0.52
C LEU A 84 58.67 -19.94 -1.28
N SER A 85 58.67 -20.00 -2.61
CA SER A 85 58.67 -18.85 -3.52
C SER A 85 57.29 -18.50 -4.09
N PHE A 86 56.22 -19.12 -3.58
CA PHE A 86 54.86 -18.89 -4.05
C PHE A 86 54.55 -17.38 -4.11
N PRO A 87 54.18 -16.81 -5.28
CA PRO A 87 53.93 -15.38 -5.43
C PRO A 87 52.44 -15.07 -5.21
N PRO A 88 52.00 -14.69 -3.99
CA PRO A 88 50.57 -14.55 -3.67
C PRO A 88 49.87 -13.42 -4.45
N MET A 89 50.64 -12.50 -5.04
CA MET A 89 50.11 -11.39 -5.84
C MET A 89 49.90 -11.74 -7.31
N GLN A 90 50.50 -12.83 -7.79
CA GLN A 90 50.48 -13.21 -9.21
C GLN A 90 49.74 -14.53 -9.44
N LYS A 91 49.67 -15.42 -8.44
CA LYS A 91 48.99 -16.70 -8.54
C LYS A 91 47.96 -16.89 -7.43
N ARG A 92 46.81 -17.45 -7.82
CA ARG A 92 45.74 -17.83 -6.90
C ARG A 92 46.15 -19.04 -6.06
N LEU A 93 45.96 -18.93 -4.74
CA LEU A 93 46.33 -19.98 -3.78
C LEU A 93 45.58 -21.29 -4.01
N ASP A 94 44.29 -21.20 -4.30
CA ASP A 94 43.44 -22.38 -4.50
C ASP A 94 43.80 -23.15 -5.78
N VAL A 95 44.17 -22.44 -6.86
CA VAL A 95 44.68 -23.05 -8.09
C VAL A 95 45.99 -23.78 -7.81
N PHE A 96 46.91 -23.14 -7.07
CA PHE A 96 48.18 -23.74 -6.69
C PHE A 96 48.00 -24.99 -5.81
N LEU A 97 47.16 -24.90 -4.78
CA LEU A 97 46.89 -26.02 -3.87
C LEU A 97 46.12 -27.15 -4.57
N CYS A 98 45.22 -26.84 -5.51
CA CYS A 98 44.53 -27.86 -6.31
C CYS A 98 45.52 -28.73 -7.09
N SER A 99 46.51 -28.12 -7.76
CA SER A 99 47.55 -28.86 -8.47
C SER A 99 48.47 -29.63 -7.51
N ALA A 100 48.77 -29.07 -6.34
CA ALA A 100 49.58 -29.76 -5.34
C ALA A 100 48.86 -30.99 -4.76
N MET A 101 47.56 -30.86 -4.48
CA MET A 101 46.72 -31.85 -3.79
C MET A 101 45.94 -32.79 -4.72
N GLU A 102 46.17 -32.73 -6.03
CA GLU A 102 45.54 -33.65 -7.01
C GLU A 102 45.61 -35.14 -6.61
N PRO A 103 46.73 -35.67 -6.06
CA PRO A 103 46.80 -37.06 -5.61
C PRO A 103 46.03 -37.38 -4.30
N TYR A 104 45.43 -36.37 -3.66
CA TYR A 104 44.85 -36.45 -2.32
C TYR A 104 43.39 -35.95 -2.32
N PRO A 105 42.43 -36.77 -2.79
CA PRO A 105 41.07 -36.30 -3.06
C PRO A 105 40.27 -35.91 -1.81
N GLU A 106 40.41 -36.65 -0.71
CA GLU A 106 39.73 -36.38 0.56
C GLU A 106 40.27 -35.10 1.22
N LEU A 107 41.59 -34.92 1.20
CA LEU A 107 42.25 -33.70 1.65
C LEU A 107 41.80 -32.50 0.81
N TRP A 108 41.76 -32.63 -0.52
CA TRP A 108 41.35 -31.53 -1.38
C TRP A 108 39.87 -31.19 -1.18
N ALA A 109 38.99 -32.18 -1.02
CA ALA A 109 37.59 -31.95 -0.70
C ALA A 109 37.42 -31.19 0.64
N PHE A 110 38.24 -31.52 1.64
CA PHE A 110 38.27 -30.81 2.91
C PHE A 110 38.81 -29.38 2.77
N CYS A 111 39.94 -29.20 2.09
CA CYS A 111 40.54 -27.89 1.83
C CYS A 111 39.62 -26.98 1.00
N LYS A 112 38.84 -27.51 0.05
CA LYS A 112 37.81 -26.75 -0.66
C LYS A 112 36.80 -26.15 0.31
N LYS A 113 36.25 -26.96 1.24
CA LYS A 113 35.31 -26.47 2.25
C LYS A 113 35.95 -25.34 3.07
N LEU A 114 37.20 -25.52 3.49
CA LEU A 114 37.95 -24.52 4.25
C LEU A 114 38.19 -23.21 3.48
N LEU A 115 38.55 -23.30 2.20
CA LEU A 115 38.79 -22.14 1.33
C LEU A 115 37.51 -21.41 0.92
N ILE A 116 36.35 -22.06 1.05
CA ILE A 116 35.01 -21.49 0.81
C ILE A 116 34.42 -20.86 2.08
N LEU A 117 34.95 -21.19 3.27
CA LEU A 117 34.49 -20.57 4.51
C LEU A 117 34.68 -19.05 4.43
N SER A 118 33.60 -18.29 4.66
CA SER A 118 33.67 -16.83 4.77
C SER A 118 34.55 -16.45 5.95
N HIS A 119 35.81 -16.10 5.68
CA HIS A 119 36.77 -15.67 6.71
C HIS A 119 36.50 -14.25 7.22
N GLY A 120 35.24 -13.82 7.38
CA GLY A 120 34.99 -12.57 8.10
C GLY A 120 33.79 -11.71 7.76
N GLN A 121 32.58 -12.23 7.58
CA GLN A 121 31.35 -11.43 7.70
C GLN A 121 30.20 -12.22 8.37
N ALA A 122 30.41 -12.68 9.61
CA ALA A 122 29.31 -12.99 10.51
C ALA A 122 28.88 -11.70 11.24
N THR A 123 28.10 -10.85 10.56
CA THR A 123 27.26 -9.84 11.24
C THR A 123 25.99 -9.45 10.47
N VAL A 124 25.59 -10.17 9.41
CA VAL A 124 24.37 -9.87 8.63
C VAL A 124 23.57 -11.14 8.29
N GLU A 125 23.45 -12.10 9.21
CA GLU A 125 22.58 -13.28 9.00
C GLU A 125 21.42 -13.40 10.00
N ARG A 126 20.94 -12.27 10.53
CA ARG A 126 19.56 -12.16 11.03
C ARG A 126 18.98 -10.83 10.59
N GLY A 127 18.21 -10.85 9.50
CA GLY A 127 17.36 -9.73 9.11
C GLY A 127 17.75 -9.00 7.82
N PHE A 128 18.01 -9.71 6.73
CA PHE A 128 17.80 -9.20 5.36
C PHE A 128 17.31 -10.40 4.53
N SER A 129 16.00 -10.57 4.37
CA SER A 129 15.29 -10.09 3.17
C SER A 129 16.26 -9.79 2.03
N ILE A 130 16.19 -10.61 0.99
CA ILE A 130 16.87 -10.43 -0.29
C ILE A 130 16.27 -9.17 -0.95
N ASN A 131 16.57 -8.00 -0.39
CA ASN A 131 16.29 -6.73 -1.05
C ASN A 131 17.39 -6.57 -2.10
N LYS A 132 17.02 -6.80 -3.37
CA LYS A 132 17.79 -6.43 -4.57
C LYS A 132 18.31 -4.99 -4.56
N GLU A 133 17.81 -4.13 -3.67
CA GLU A 133 18.27 -2.76 -3.47
C GLU A 133 19.56 -2.62 -2.64
N VAL A 134 20.02 -3.66 -1.93
CA VAL A 134 21.28 -3.66 -1.15
C VAL A 134 22.45 -4.26 -1.95
N GLU A 135 22.33 -4.30 -3.28
CA GLU A 135 23.49 -4.35 -4.18
C GLU A 135 24.16 -2.98 -4.30
N SER A 136 24.27 -2.23 -3.19
CA SER A 136 25.09 -1.03 -3.14
C SER A 136 26.52 -1.44 -2.79
N ASP A 137 27.32 -1.73 -3.83
CA ASP A 137 28.78 -1.69 -3.83
C ASP A 137 29.52 -2.49 -2.73
N ASN A 138 28.90 -3.50 -2.12
CA ASN A 138 29.66 -4.49 -1.34
C ASN A 138 30.35 -5.49 -2.27
N LEU A 139 31.39 -4.94 -2.89
CA LEU A 139 32.58 -5.57 -3.45
C LEU A 139 32.44 -6.32 -4.78
N LYS A 140 32.25 -5.57 -5.87
CA LYS A 140 32.68 -6.03 -7.21
C LYS A 140 34.18 -6.37 -7.17
N GLU A 141 34.61 -7.38 -7.92
CA GLU A 141 36.00 -7.90 -7.95
C GLU A 141 37.06 -6.77 -7.98
N ASP A 142 36.83 -5.74 -8.79
CA ASP A 142 37.69 -4.57 -8.94
C ASP A 142 37.99 -3.80 -7.64
N THR A 143 37.01 -3.72 -6.72
CA THR A 143 37.17 -3.00 -5.46
C THR A 143 38.04 -3.75 -4.45
N VAL A 144 38.03 -5.09 -4.50
CA VAL A 144 38.91 -5.93 -3.66
C VAL A 144 40.35 -5.83 -4.15
N VAL A 145 40.56 -5.90 -5.46
CA VAL A 145 41.87 -5.69 -6.10
C VAL A 145 42.42 -4.30 -5.77
N THR A 146 41.60 -3.26 -5.92
CA THR A 146 41.99 -1.88 -5.60
C THR A 146 42.39 -1.73 -4.13
N ARG A 147 41.62 -2.32 -3.21
CA ARG A 147 41.90 -2.23 -1.77
C ARG A 147 43.17 -3.00 -1.38
N ARG A 148 43.45 -4.12 -2.06
CA ARG A 148 44.69 -4.86 -1.87
C ARG A 148 45.91 -4.07 -2.34
N LEU A 149 45.83 -3.46 -3.53
CA LEU A 149 46.88 -2.59 -4.07
C LEU A 149 47.22 -1.43 -3.12
N VAL A 150 46.20 -0.80 -2.51
CA VAL A 150 46.41 0.27 -1.52
C VAL A 150 47.14 -0.25 -0.28
N CYS A 151 46.74 -1.40 0.26
CA CYS A 151 47.40 -2.01 1.41
C CYS A 151 48.86 -2.38 1.11
N ASP A 152 49.13 -2.98 -0.04
CA ASP A 152 50.47 -3.40 -0.43
C ASP A 152 51.38 -2.19 -0.66
N TYR A 153 50.86 -1.10 -1.25
CA TYR A 153 51.59 0.15 -1.41
C TYR A 153 51.97 0.80 -0.08
N ILE A 154 51.06 0.76 0.91
CA ILE A 154 51.30 1.25 2.28
C ILE A 154 52.38 0.41 2.97
N ILE A 155 52.34 -0.91 2.83
CA ILE A 155 53.31 -1.83 3.43
C ILE A 155 54.70 -1.60 2.83
N GLN A 156 54.79 -1.43 1.51
CA GLN A 156 56.04 -1.16 0.81
C GLN A 156 56.75 0.10 1.31
N HIS A 157 55.99 1.13 1.71
CA HIS A 157 56.55 2.39 2.20
C HIS A 157 56.80 2.38 3.72
N GLY A 158 56.66 1.25 4.40
CA GLY A 158 56.91 1.14 5.85
C GLY A 158 55.78 1.66 6.73
N GLY A 159 54.56 1.77 6.18
CA GLY A 159 53.36 2.16 6.91
C GLY A 159 52.74 3.48 6.44
N VAL A 160 51.53 3.76 6.93
CA VAL A 160 50.66 4.86 6.45
C VAL A 160 51.31 6.24 6.59
N THR A 161 52.17 6.42 7.59
CA THR A 161 52.83 7.70 7.88
C THR A 161 54.00 8.02 6.95
N GLN A 162 54.51 7.03 6.22
CA GLN A 162 55.68 7.15 5.36
C GLN A 162 55.32 7.17 3.87
N VAL A 163 54.02 7.13 3.55
CA VAL A 163 53.53 7.21 2.17
C VAL A 163 53.66 8.66 1.66
N PRO A 164 54.38 8.91 0.56
CA PRO A 164 54.55 10.27 0.03
C PRO A 164 53.23 10.82 -0.54
N LEU A 165 52.81 11.98 -0.02
CA LEU A 165 51.61 12.69 -0.49
C LEU A 165 51.88 13.42 -1.82
N SER A 166 51.57 12.79 -2.94
CA SER A 166 51.73 13.41 -4.25
C SER A 166 50.69 14.51 -4.50
N LYS A 167 51.03 15.52 -5.33
CA LYS A 167 50.09 16.56 -5.77
C LYS A 167 48.83 15.99 -6.43
N GLN A 168 48.96 14.87 -7.14
CA GLN A 168 47.84 14.17 -7.77
C GLN A 168 46.89 13.55 -6.73
N LEU A 169 47.44 12.96 -5.65
CA LEU A 169 46.64 12.40 -4.55
C LEU A 169 45.82 13.50 -3.86
N LEU A 170 46.47 14.62 -3.54
CA LEU A 170 45.84 15.79 -2.92
C LEU A 170 44.72 16.37 -3.80
N ALA A 171 44.97 16.52 -5.12
CA ALA A 171 43.96 16.97 -6.07
C ALA A 171 42.79 15.98 -6.22
N SER A 172 43.08 14.67 -6.18
CA SER A 172 42.05 13.64 -6.24
C SER A 172 41.14 13.66 -5.01
N VAL A 173 41.72 13.81 -3.81
CA VAL A 173 40.97 13.93 -2.55
C VAL A 173 40.10 15.18 -2.54
N ALA A 174 40.65 16.33 -2.96
CA ALA A 174 39.91 17.59 -3.03
C ALA A 174 38.65 17.49 -3.95
N ARG A 175 38.73 16.70 -5.02
CA ARG A 175 37.62 16.49 -5.98
C ARG A 175 36.67 15.34 -5.60
N ALA A 176 36.98 14.55 -4.58
CA ALA A 176 36.20 13.35 -4.22
C ALA A 176 34.74 13.70 -3.86
N ARG A 177 34.53 14.78 -3.10
CA ARG A 177 33.19 15.22 -2.69
C ARG A 177 32.32 15.66 -3.87
N THR A 178 32.92 16.30 -4.87
CA THR A 178 32.21 16.70 -6.10
C THR A 178 31.82 15.48 -6.94
N ARG A 179 32.75 14.51 -7.12
CA ARG A 179 32.44 13.25 -7.81
C ARG A 179 31.31 12.48 -7.15
N TYR A 180 31.32 12.41 -5.82
CA TYR A 180 30.26 11.74 -5.05
C TYR A 180 28.89 12.39 -5.26
N ARG A 181 28.82 13.72 -5.28
CA ARG A 181 27.58 14.45 -5.50
C ARG A 181 27.00 14.22 -6.90
N ILE A 182 27.86 14.26 -7.92
CA ILE A 182 27.47 13.98 -9.32
C ILE A 182 26.96 12.54 -9.45
N HIS A 183 27.63 11.59 -8.79
CA HIS A 183 27.19 10.19 -8.77
C HIS A 183 25.80 10.05 -8.13
N LEU A 184 25.54 10.70 -6.99
CA LEU A 184 24.22 10.68 -6.34
C LEU A 184 23.12 11.27 -7.25
N GLU A 185 23.37 12.40 -7.91
CA GLU A 185 22.42 12.99 -8.86
C GLU A 185 22.15 12.08 -10.05
N THR A 186 23.19 11.42 -10.56
CA THR A 186 23.07 10.47 -11.68
C THR A 186 22.25 9.24 -11.29
N ASN A 187 22.50 8.68 -10.10
CA ASN A 187 21.72 7.57 -9.57
C ASN A 187 20.25 7.95 -9.35
N ARG A 188 19.98 9.17 -8.86
CA ARG A 188 18.60 9.66 -8.71
C ARG A 188 17.88 9.71 -10.05
N LYS A 189 18.50 10.32 -11.07
CA LYS A 189 17.93 10.39 -12.44
C LYS A 189 17.71 9.00 -13.05
N ASN A 190 18.66 8.08 -12.85
CA ASN A 190 18.53 6.71 -13.34
C ASN A 190 17.41 5.94 -12.63
N LYS A 191 17.20 6.17 -11.34
CA LYS A 191 16.08 5.57 -10.58
C LYS A 191 14.74 6.12 -11.07
N GLU A 192 14.61 7.45 -11.18
CA GLU A 192 13.43 8.13 -11.74
C GLU A 192 13.08 7.60 -13.14
N ALA A 193 14.06 7.46 -14.03
CA ALA A 193 13.85 6.93 -15.38
C ALA A 193 13.43 5.46 -15.41
N LYS A 194 14.00 4.62 -14.52
CA LYS A 194 13.61 3.21 -14.40
C LYS A 194 12.18 3.06 -13.88
N ASP A 195 11.81 3.82 -12.85
CA ASP A 195 10.47 3.80 -12.28
C ASP A 195 9.44 4.25 -13.32
N GLN A 196 9.75 5.28 -14.10
CA GLN A 196 8.87 5.76 -15.18
C GLN A 196 8.75 4.74 -16.33
N ALA A 197 9.81 4.03 -16.68
CA ALA A 197 9.78 2.97 -17.69
C ALA A 197 8.96 1.75 -17.23
N LEU A 198 9.06 1.38 -15.94
CA LEU A 198 8.26 0.31 -15.36
C LEU A 198 6.77 0.65 -15.39
N LYS A 199 6.39 1.85 -14.92
CA LYS A 199 5.00 2.34 -14.98
C LYS A 199 4.44 2.33 -16.40
N ARG A 200 5.23 2.76 -17.39
CA ARG A 200 4.81 2.75 -18.79
C ARG A 200 4.53 1.33 -19.28
N LYS A 201 5.38 0.36 -18.91
CA LYS A 201 5.18 -1.05 -19.25
C LYS A 201 3.91 -1.61 -18.60
N GLU A 202 3.69 -1.34 -17.32
CA GLU A 202 2.48 -1.76 -16.60
C GLU A 202 1.21 -1.17 -17.23
N ALA A 203 1.25 0.10 -17.63
CA ALA A 203 0.15 0.75 -18.33
C ALA A 203 -0.12 0.14 -19.72
N GLU A 204 0.93 -0.19 -20.47
CA GLU A 204 0.82 -0.87 -21.77
C GLU A 204 0.21 -2.28 -21.62
N ASP A 205 0.65 -3.04 -20.62
CA ASP A 205 0.11 -4.37 -20.29
C ASP A 205 -1.38 -4.27 -19.89
N CYS A 206 -1.74 -3.33 -19.01
CA CYS A 206 -3.12 -3.10 -18.58
C CYS A 206 -4.04 -2.66 -19.75
N LEU A 207 -3.52 -1.81 -20.65
CA LEU A 207 -4.23 -1.40 -21.86
C LEU A 207 -4.47 -2.58 -22.82
N GLN A 208 -3.53 -3.53 -22.87
CA GLN A 208 -3.66 -4.74 -23.66
C GLN A 208 -4.73 -5.68 -23.07
N GLU A 209 -4.77 -5.84 -21.74
CA GLU A 209 -5.83 -6.58 -21.03
C GLU A 209 -7.22 -5.95 -21.17
N LEU A 210 -7.31 -4.62 -21.21
CA LEU A 210 -8.57 -3.91 -21.44
C LEU A 210 -9.05 -4.05 -22.89
N LYS A 211 -8.14 -4.10 -23.86
CA LYS A 211 -8.49 -4.24 -25.28
C LYS A 211 -8.83 -5.67 -25.68
N PHE A 212 -8.31 -6.67 -24.98
CA PHE A 212 -8.42 -8.07 -25.37
C PHE A 212 -9.03 -8.91 -24.23
N ASP A 213 -10.20 -9.47 -24.48
CA ASP A 213 -10.82 -10.45 -23.59
C ASP A 213 -10.06 -11.78 -23.73
N VAL A 214 -9.06 -11.99 -22.87
CA VAL A 214 -8.18 -13.17 -22.87
C VAL A 214 -8.98 -14.47 -22.75
N LYS A 215 -10.12 -14.45 -22.04
CA LYS A 215 -10.94 -15.64 -21.78
C LYS A 215 -11.71 -16.10 -23.02
N ASN A 216 -12.09 -15.16 -23.89
CA ASN A 216 -12.88 -15.41 -25.11
C ASN A 216 -12.09 -15.16 -26.41
N GLN A 217 -10.78 -14.91 -26.31
CA GLN A 217 -9.86 -14.57 -27.42
C GLN A 217 -10.43 -13.56 -28.43
N ARG A 218 -11.06 -12.49 -27.94
CA ARG A 218 -11.66 -11.45 -28.79
C ARG A 218 -11.27 -10.06 -28.33
N MET A 219 -11.15 -9.15 -29.29
CA MET A 219 -11.04 -7.71 -29.01
C MET A 219 -12.30 -7.25 -28.26
N PHE A 220 -12.13 -6.86 -27.00
CA PHE A 220 -13.20 -6.44 -26.07
C PHE A 220 -13.60 -4.98 -26.28
N LEU A 221 -12.61 -4.09 -26.43
CA LEU A 221 -12.83 -2.65 -26.62
C LEU A 221 -12.34 -2.22 -28.00
N ARG A 222 -13.27 -2.07 -28.95
CA ARG A 222 -13.05 -1.27 -30.17
C ARG A 222 -13.24 0.21 -29.82
N ARG A 223 -12.76 1.12 -30.67
CA ARG A 223 -13.12 2.55 -30.55
C ARG A 223 -14.63 2.68 -30.74
N THR A 224 -15.34 2.81 -29.63
CA THR A 224 -16.79 2.90 -29.57
C THR A 224 -17.14 4.11 -28.72
N LYS A 225 -18.16 4.88 -29.14
CA LYS A 225 -18.65 5.98 -28.32
C LYS A 225 -19.34 5.41 -27.09
N TYR A 226 -18.88 5.80 -25.90
CA TYR A 226 -19.53 5.46 -24.64
C TYR A 226 -20.17 6.74 -24.10
N SER A 227 -21.50 6.82 -24.08
CA SER A 227 -22.23 8.04 -23.70
C SER A 227 -22.29 8.27 -22.20
N ASP A 228 -22.07 7.24 -21.38
CA ASP A 228 -22.35 7.29 -19.95
C ASP A 228 -21.16 7.75 -19.11
N ILE A 229 -20.03 8.12 -19.74
CA ILE A 229 -18.85 8.68 -19.08
C ILE A 229 -18.56 10.04 -19.69
N HIS A 230 -18.48 11.04 -18.82
CA HIS A 230 -18.15 12.40 -19.19
C HIS A 230 -16.67 12.67 -18.92
N GLN A 231 -16.09 13.65 -19.61
CA GLN A 231 -14.68 14.01 -19.42
C GLN A 231 -14.38 14.43 -17.98
N GLU A 232 -15.37 15.00 -17.30
CA GLU A 232 -15.28 15.37 -15.89
C GLU A 232 -15.15 14.18 -14.94
N ASP A 233 -15.58 12.98 -15.32
CA ASP A 233 -15.46 11.76 -14.50
C ASP A 233 -14.04 11.18 -14.53
N LEU A 234 -13.20 11.66 -15.46
CA LEU A 234 -11.86 11.13 -15.72
C LEU A 234 -10.79 11.88 -14.93
N PHE A 235 -10.76 11.68 -13.61
CA PHE A 235 -9.76 12.24 -12.72
C PHE A 235 -9.09 11.17 -11.85
N VAL A 236 -7.88 11.44 -11.37
CA VAL A 236 -7.15 10.53 -10.49
C VAL A 236 -7.90 10.29 -9.18
N GLY A 237 -8.13 9.02 -8.88
CA GLY A 237 -8.91 8.52 -7.75
C GLY A 237 -10.36 8.20 -8.09
N SER A 238 -10.85 8.55 -9.30
CA SER A 238 -12.21 8.23 -9.71
C SER A 238 -12.36 6.73 -10.00
N ARG A 239 -13.58 6.21 -9.78
CA ARG A 239 -13.97 4.87 -10.20
C ARG A 239 -15.02 5.00 -11.30
N ILE A 240 -14.68 4.55 -12.50
CA ILE A 240 -15.57 4.59 -13.67
C ILE A 240 -15.99 3.18 -14.06
N ASN A 241 -17.18 3.04 -14.62
CA ASN A 241 -17.69 1.75 -15.10
C ASN A 241 -17.71 1.74 -16.64
N VAL A 242 -16.90 0.89 -17.25
CA VAL A 242 -16.80 0.73 -18.71
C VAL A 242 -17.24 -0.69 -19.08
N PHE A 243 -18.38 -0.82 -19.76
CA PHE A 243 -18.92 -2.12 -20.20
C PHE A 243 -18.97 -3.19 -19.09
N SER A 244 -19.49 -2.81 -17.91
CA SER A 244 -19.59 -3.66 -16.71
C SER A 244 -18.27 -3.99 -15.99
N ARG A 245 -17.17 -3.32 -16.34
CA ARG A 245 -15.91 -3.37 -15.58
C ARG A 245 -15.70 -2.06 -14.83
N GLN A 246 -15.56 -2.14 -13.51
CA GLN A 246 -15.16 -1.01 -12.69
C GLN A 246 -13.64 -0.81 -12.78
N LEU A 247 -13.24 0.39 -13.16
CA LEU A 247 -11.85 0.81 -13.31
C LEU A 247 -11.58 1.95 -12.34
N ASN A 248 -10.55 1.79 -11.51
CA ASN A 248 -10.06 2.88 -10.67
C ASN A 248 -8.98 3.63 -11.45
N LEU A 249 -9.14 4.93 -11.64
CA LEU A 249 -8.13 5.78 -12.26
C LEU A 249 -7.05 6.11 -11.23
N ILE A 250 -5.85 5.57 -11.39
CA ILE A 250 -4.79 5.70 -10.37
C ILE A 250 -3.85 6.86 -10.68
N GLU A 251 -3.45 7.02 -11.94
CA GLU A 251 -2.57 8.10 -12.41
C GLU A 251 -2.75 8.34 -13.91
N TYR A 252 -2.26 9.50 -14.40
CA TYR A 252 -2.23 9.78 -15.83
C TYR A 252 -0.99 9.15 -16.47
N GLY A 253 -1.16 8.50 -17.62
CA GLY A 253 -0.06 7.84 -18.33
C GLY A 253 0.91 8.81 -19.03
N ASP A 254 0.51 10.06 -19.25
CA ASP A 254 1.33 11.07 -19.91
C ASP A 254 0.98 12.50 -19.46
N GLN A 255 1.94 13.41 -19.66
CA GLN A 255 1.82 14.80 -19.20
C GLN A 255 0.76 15.60 -19.97
N TYR A 256 0.47 15.26 -21.23
CA TYR A 256 -0.56 15.94 -22.01
C TYR A 256 -1.95 15.61 -21.47
N THR A 257 -2.21 14.33 -21.22
CA THR A 257 -3.44 13.87 -20.56
C THR A 257 -3.51 14.43 -19.15
N ALA A 258 -2.40 14.45 -18.41
CA ALA A 258 -2.37 15.13 -17.11
C ALA A 258 -2.76 16.60 -17.25
N ASN A 259 -2.19 17.38 -18.14
CA ASN A 259 -2.52 18.81 -18.26
C ASN A 259 -3.99 19.06 -18.65
N ASN A 260 -4.59 18.18 -19.45
CA ASN A 260 -5.96 18.33 -19.95
C ASN A 260 -7.04 17.71 -19.03
N LEU A 261 -6.71 16.61 -18.35
CA LEU A 261 -7.62 15.84 -17.50
C LEU A 261 -7.30 15.94 -16.01
N SER A 262 -6.16 16.53 -15.62
CA SER A 262 -5.96 17.14 -14.31
C SER A 262 -6.94 18.30 -14.18
N SER A 263 -8.21 17.95 -14.12
CA SER A 263 -9.20 18.73 -13.42
C SER A 263 -8.55 19.07 -12.08
N LYS A 264 -8.51 20.36 -11.74
CA LYS A 264 -8.19 20.82 -10.38
C LYS A 264 -9.35 20.42 -9.45
N LYS A 265 -9.77 19.16 -9.51
CA LYS A 265 -10.77 18.60 -8.62
C LYS A 265 -10.10 18.44 -7.28
N GLU A 266 -10.43 19.37 -6.40
CA GLU A 266 -10.01 19.34 -5.02
C GLU A 266 -10.96 18.41 -4.26
N ARG A 267 -10.42 17.80 -3.20
CA ARG A 267 -11.22 17.05 -2.23
C ARG A 267 -11.26 17.83 -0.94
N THR A 268 -12.44 17.95 -0.35
CA THR A 268 -12.62 18.57 0.95
C THR A 268 -13.57 17.74 1.80
N LEU A 269 -13.44 17.85 3.13
CA LEU A 269 -14.39 17.23 4.04
C LEU A 269 -15.56 18.19 4.29
N ALA A 270 -16.77 17.68 4.18
CA ALA A 270 -17.96 18.27 4.76
C ALA A 270 -18.42 17.43 5.96
N LEU A 271 -18.61 18.08 7.10
CA LEU A 271 -19.10 17.42 8.31
C LEU A 271 -20.39 18.09 8.78
N ILE A 272 -21.48 17.32 8.79
CA ILE A 272 -22.79 17.74 9.26
C ILE A 272 -22.93 17.34 10.73
N LYS A 273 -23.27 18.30 11.58
CA LYS A 273 -23.42 18.09 13.01
C LYS A 273 -24.82 17.53 13.36
N PRO A 274 -25.02 16.99 14.58
CA PRO A 274 -26.25 16.29 14.93
C PRO A 274 -27.51 17.12 14.72
N ASP A 275 -27.47 18.41 15.05
CA ASP A 275 -28.59 19.35 14.94
C ASP A 275 -29.12 19.52 13.50
N MET A 276 -28.37 19.09 12.48
CA MET A 276 -28.73 19.22 11.07
C MET A 276 -29.03 17.93 10.33
N ILE A 277 -28.98 16.79 11.02
CA ILE A 277 -29.22 15.51 10.35
C ILE A 277 -30.61 15.49 9.71
N THR A 278 -31.61 16.12 10.34
CA THR A 278 -32.98 16.25 9.81
C THR A 278 -33.09 17.13 8.56
N LYS A 279 -32.09 17.97 8.29
CA LYS A 279 -32.01 18.87 7.12
C LYS A 279 -30.88 18.49 6.15
N ILE A 280 -30.39 17.25 6.24
CA ILE A 280 -29.29 16.81 5.39
C ILE A 280 -29.63 16.85 3.90
N GLY A 281 -30.90 16.64 3.54
CA GLY A 281 -31.35 16.68 2.15
C GLY A 281 -31.20 18.07 1.53
N ASP A 282 -31.57 19.13 2.26
CA ASP A 282 -31.37 20.54 1.86
C ASP A 282 -29.88 20.84 1.64
N VAL A 283 -29.01 20.33 2.53
CA VAL A 283 -27.56 20.52 2.41
C VAL A 283 -27.01 19.81 1.17
N LEU A 284 -27.47 18.59 0.88
CA LEU A 284 -27.07 17.86 -0.32
C LEU A 284 -27.52 18.58 -1.60
N GLU A 285 -28.74 19.11 -1.63
CA GLU A 285 -29.24 19.89 -2.78
C GLU A 285 -28.38 21.15 -3.01
N LEU A 286 -27.98 21.83 -1.94
CA LEU A 286 -27.07 22.97 -2.04
C LEU A 286 -25.67 22.58 -2.55
N ILE A 287 -25.15 21.42 -2.11
CA ILE A 287 -23.87 20.88 -2.58
C ILE A 287 -23.95 20.59 -4.09
N TYR A 288 -24.98 19.87 -4.54
CA TYR A 288 -25.14 19.50 -5.94
C TYR A 288 -25.39 20.71 -6.85
N SER A 289 -26.23 21.65 -6.43
CA SER A 289 -26.47 22.91 -7.18
C SER A 289 -25.23 23.80 -7.29
N SER A 290 -24.24 23.61 -6.40
CA SER A 290 -22.96 24.31 -6.43
C SER A 290 -21.88 23.60 -7.25
N ASN A 291 -22.27 22.61 -8.06
CA ASN A 291 -21.37 21.80 -8.90
C ASN A 291 -20.31 21.03 -8.10
N LEU A 292 -20.65 20.66 -6.86
CA LEU A 292 -19.86 19.74 -6.04
C LEU A 292 -20.53 18.36 -6.06
N MET A 293 -19.71 17.32 -6.07
CA MET A 293 -20.16 15.93 -6.00
C MET A 293 -19.81 15.34 -4.64
N VAL A 294 -20.69 14.48 -4.11
CA VAL A 294 -20.41 13.68 -2.93
C VAL A 294 -19.86 12.33 -3.40
N THR A 295 -18.60 12.04 -3.11
CA THR A 295 -17.95 10.79 -3.52
C THR A 295 -17.97 9.73 -2.43
N LYS A 296 -18.04 10.16 -1.16
CA LYS A 296 -18.19 9.29 0.01
C LYS A 296 -19.08 9.99 1.02
N ALA A 297 -19.88 9.23 1.74
CA ALA A 297 -20.68 9.71 2.85
C ALA A 297 -20.77 8.63 3.92
N LYS A 298 -20.77 9.00 5.20
CA LYS A 298 -20.94 8.08 6.32
C LYS A 298 -21.47 8.80 7.56
N MET A 299 -22.49 8.23 8.20
CA MET A 299 -22.90 8.59 9.55
C MET A 299 -22.01 7.87 10.57
N THR A 300 -21.52 8.60 11.57
CA THR A 300 -20.64 8.07 12.60
C THR A 300 -20.83 8.81 13.92
N LYS A 301 -20.41 8.19 15.02
CA LYS A 301 -20.42 8.80 16.36
C LYS A 301 -19.00 8.97 16.86
N LEU A 302 -18.63 10.21 17.17
CA LEU A 302 -17.28 10.55 17.61
C LEU A 302 -17.16 10.42 19.14
N THR A 303 -16.14 9.70 19.60
CA THR A 303 -15.87 9.47 21.03
C THR A 303 -15.11 10.65 21.68
N ARG A 304 -15.16 10.71 23.01
CA ARG A 304 -14.95 11.87 23.92
C ARG A 304 -13.67 12.74 23.77
N ASN A 305 -12.75 12.43 22.87
CA ASN A 305 -11.52 13.22 22.70
C ASN A 305 -11.65 14.37 21.68
N LEU A 306 -12.80 14.50 21.01
CA LEU A 306 -13.14 15.64 20.17
C LEU A 306 -14.17 16.55 20.88
N VAL A 307 -14.13 17.84 20.57
CA VAL A 307 -14.94 18.94 21.16
C VAL A 307 -16.34 18.47 21.58
N GLN A 308 -16.71 18.71 22.85
CA GLN A 308 -17.91 18.22 23.55
C GLN A 308 -19.22 18.30 22.75
N PHE A 309 -19.35 19.28 21.85
CA PHE A 309 -20.52 19.46 20.99
C PHE A 309 -20.57 18.52 19.78
N VAL A 310 -19.43 18.17 19.18
CA VAL A 310 -19.37 17.22 18.05
C VAL A 310 -19.59 15.78 18.53
N SER A 311 -19.39 15.52 19.82
CA SER A 311 -19.66 14.23 20.47
C SER A 311 -21.06 14.11 21.09
N SER A 312 -21.96 15.08 20.91
CA SER A 312 -23.31 15.05 21.50
C SER A 312 -24.25 14.05 20.81
N GLY A 313 -24.01 13.73 19.54
CA GLY A 313 -24.85 12.88 18.72
C GLY A 313 -24.13 12.34 17.48
N PRO A 314 -24.84 11.65 16.58
CA PRO A 314 -24.29 11.21 15.31
C PRO A 314 -23.90 12.42 14.45
N VAL A 315 -22.86 12.27 13.64
CA VAL A 315 -22.42 13.24 12.64
C VAL A 315 -22.36 12.56 11.27
N VAL A 316 -22.54 13.34 10.21
CA VAL A 316 -22.39 12.82 8.84
C VAL A 316 -21.16 13.43 8.21
N ALA A 317 -20.16 12.59 7.94
CA ALA A 317 -18.97 12.96 7.18
C ALA A 317 -19.20 12.71 5.70
N MET A 318 -18.78 13.64 4.85
CA MET A 318 -18.89 13.56 3.40
C MET A 318 -17.59 14.01 2.73
N GLU A 319 -17.11 13.25 1.75
CA GLU A 319 -16.06 13.68 0.84
C GLU A 319 -16.70 14.45 -0.31
N LEU A 320 -16.42 15.74 -0.39
CA LEU A 320 -16.85 16.60 -1.49
C LEU A 320 -15.74 16.71 -2.52
N MET A 321 -16.12 16.70 -3.79
CA MET A 321 -15.21 16.81 -4.91
C MET A 321 -15.75 17.74 -5.98
N GLY A 322 -14.87 18.60 -6.49
CA GLY A 322 -15.21 19.57 -7.53
C GLY A 322 -14.05 20.52 -7.78
N ALA A 323 -14.18 21.37 -8.80
CA ALA A 323 -13.21 22.44 -9.03
C ALA A 323 -13.28 23.44 -7.87
N GLU A 324 -12.15 23.72 -7.23
CA GLU A 324 -12.10 24.62 -6.06
C GLU A 324 -13.04 24.19 -4.92
N ALA A 325 -13.22 22.88 -4.72
CA ALA A 325 -14.19 22.31 -3.78
C ALA A 325 -14.09 22.89 -2.37
N LEU A 326 -12.86 23.12 -1.89
CA LEU A 326 -12.63 23.70 -0.57
C LEU A 326 -13.17 25.13 -0.49
N SER A 327 -12.85 25.95 -1.48
CA SER A 327 -13.29 27.36 -1.54
C SER A 327 -14.81 27.45 -1.68
N ILE A 328 -15.41 26.64 -2.55
CA ILE A 328 -16.86 26.60 -2.74
C ILE A 328 -17.55 26.17 -1.44
N TRP A 329 -17.11 25.06 -0.82
CA TRP A 329 -17.72 24.58 0.42
C TRP A 329 -17.64 25.61 1.55
N ARG A 330 -16.48 26.27 1.72
CA ARG A 330 -16.33 27.34 2.72
C ARG A 330 -17.24 28.54 2.45
N ARG A 331 -17.42 28.91 1.18
CA ARG A 331 -18.34 29.98 0.79
C ARG A 331 -19.80 29.61 1.09
N LEU A 332 -20.20 28.37 0.84
CA LEU A 332 -21.55 27.87 1.17
C LEU A 332 -21.79 27.84 2.67
N LEU A 333 -20.79 27.46 3.45
CA LEU A 333 -20.87 27.48 4.91
C LEU A 333 -21.10 28.89 5.45
N GLY A 334 -20.43 29.90 4.90
CA GLY A 334 -20.38 31.25 5.46
C GLY A 334 -19.25 31.41 6.50
N PRO A 335 -19.03 32.64 7.02
CA PRO A 335 -18.02 32.90 8.04
C PRO A 335 -18.28 32.09 9.33
N ALA A 336 -17.25 31.90 10.15
CA ALA A 336 -17.36 31.08 11.37
C ALA A 336 -17.99 31.81 12.56
N ASP A 337 -18.05 33.15 12.48
CA ASP A 337 -18.60 34.03 13.50
C ASP A 337 -20.02 34.47 13.13
N SER A 338 -21.01 33.87 13.79
CA SER A 338 -22.44 34.10 13.54
C SER A 338 -22.91 35.54 13.81
N ALA A 339 -22.16 36.33 14.59
CA ALA A 339 -22.46 37.74 14.84
C ALA A 339 -22.24 38.63 13.61
N VAL A 340 -21.40 38.20 12.66
CA VAL A 340 -21.13 38.91 11.39
C VAL A 340 -22.19 38.54 10.33
N GLU A 341 -22.93 37.45 10.53
CA GLU A 341 -23.74 36.80 9.48
C GLU A 341 -25.08 37.49 9.16
N GLN A 342 -25.69 38.25 10.06
CA GLN A 342 -26.97 38.93 9.74
C GLN A 342 -26.83 40.07 8.73
N GLY A 343 -25.61 40.46 8.34
CA GLY A 343 -25.35 41.58 7.43
C GLY A 343 -24.77 41.25 6.04
N GLU A 344 -23.99 40.16 5.88
CA GLU A 344 -23.13 40.00 4.69
C GLU A 344 -23.50 38.86 3.71
N VAL A 345 -24.05 37.71 4.15
CA VAL A 345 -24.38 36.58 3.24
C VAL A 345 -25.65 35.83 3.69
N PRO A 346 -26.86 36.36 3.43
CA PRO A 346 -28.14 35.79 3.91
C PRO A 346 -28.49 34.40 3.34
N GLN A 347 -27.75 33.91 2.35
CA GLN A 347 -27.97 32.61 1.68
C GLN A 347 -27.01 31.49 2.14
N SER A 348 -26.13 31.72 3.12
CA SER A 348 -25.21 30.66 3.60
C SER A 348 -25.94 29.59 4.43
N ILE A 349 -25.38 28.39 4.51
CA ILE A 349 -25.91 27.28 5.34
C ILE A 349 -26.03 27.73 6.81
N ARG A 350 -25.02 28.44 7.32
CA ARG A 350 -25.03 28.94 8.70
C ARG A 350 -26.05 30.05 8.91
N ALA A 351 -26.31 30.91 7.92
CA ALA A 351 -27.36 31.92 8.01
C ALA A 351 -28.77 31.31 7.99
N GLN A 352 -29.00 30.27 7.19
CA GLN A 352 -30.32 29.63 7.06
C GLN A 352 -30.67 28.69 8.22
N CYS A 353 -29.66 28.13 8.88
CA CYS A 353 -29.84 27.05 9.86
C CYS A 353 -29.21 27.30 11.24
N GLY A 354 -28.43 28.37 11.42
CA GLY A 354 -27.79 28.73 12.69
C GLY A 354 -28.79 29.31 13.68
N THR A 355 -29.10 28.56 14.74
CA THR A 355 -30.06 28.98 15.78
C THR A 355 -29.41 29.75 16.93
N ASP A 356 -28.11 29.55 17.21
CA ASP A 356 -27.38 30.22 18.29
C ASP A 356 -25.93 30.49 17.86
N GLY A 357 -25.40 31.70 18.12
CA GLY A 357 -24.08 32.15 17.67
C GLY A 357 -22.84 31.41 18.21
N ILE A 358 -23.03 30.26 18.85
CA ILE A 358 -21.97 29.35 19.35
C ILE A 358 -22.00 28.01 18.59
N LYS A 359 -23.13 27.64 17.94
CA LYS A 359 -23.33 26.33 17.32
C LYS A 359 -23.13 26.42 15.81
N ASN A 360 -21.87 26.38 15.39
CA ASN A 360 -21.53 26.23 13.98
C ASN A 360 -22.14 24.94 13.42
N VAL A 361 -23.10 25.05 12.52
CA VAL A 361 -24.03 24.00 12.10
C VAL A 361 -23.38 22.90 11.23
N CYS A 362 -22.41 23.30 10.41
CA CYS A 362 -21.61 22.43 9.55
C CYS A 362 -20.13 22.83 9.63
N HIS A 363 -19.23 21.87 9.36
CA HIS A 363 -17.78 22.07 9.33
C HIS A 363 -17.21 21.76 7.95
N GLY A 364 -16.17 22.52 7.59
CA GLY A 364 -15.37 22.33 6.40
C GLY A 364 -13.92 22.63 6.71
N SER A 365 -13.01 21.89 6.07
CA SER A 365 -11.58 21.99 6.32
C SER A 365 -11.03 23.40 6.06
N ASP A 366 -9.95 23.76 6.76
CA ASP A 366 -9.28 25.06 6.62
C ASP A 366 -8.26 25.12 5.46
N SER A 367 -7.80 23.96 5.02
CA SER A 367 -6.74 23.80 4.03
C SER A 367 -6.85 22.43 3.37
N LEU A 368 -6.29 22.29 2.16
CA LEU A 368 -6.24 21.00 1.45
C LEU A 368 -5.47 19.94 2.24
N ALA A 369 -4.44 20.36 2.99
CA ALA A 369 -3.67 19.45 3.85
C ALA A 369 -4.49 18.96 5.05
N ALA A 370 -5.33 19.82 5.65
CA ALA A 370 -6.25 19.40 6.70
C ALA A 370 -7.34 18.47 6.14
N ALA A 371 -7.95 18.84 5.01
CA ALA A 371 -8.92 18.01 4.32
C ALA A 371 -8.40 16.60 4.05
N ALA A 372 -7.17 16.46 3.55
CA ALA A 372 -6.57 15.14 3.31
C ALA A 372 -6.44 14.30 4.60
N ARG A 373 -6.02 14.90 5.72
CA ARG A 373 -5.90 14.19 7.01
C ARG A 373 -7.27 13.81 7.58
N GLU A 374 -8.23 14.72 7.50
CA GLU A 374 -9.59 14.50 7.98
C GLU A 374 -10.31 13.44 7.15
N LEU A 375 -10.17 13.46 5.82
CA LEU A 375 -10.71 12.44 4.94
C LEU A 375 -10.09 11.07 5.21
N GLU A 376 -8.79 10.98 5.45
CA GLU A 376 -8.14 9.71 5.81
C GLU A 376 -8.63 9.18 7.16
N PHE A 377 -8.98 10.05 8.11
CA PHE A 377 -9.56 9.66 9.39
C PHE A 377 -10.96 9.03 9.23
N PHE A 378 -11.85 9.64 8.45
CA PHE A 378 -13.21 9.13 8.26
C PHE A 378 -13.27 7.97 7.24
N PHE A 379 -12.50 8.08 6.16
CA PHE A 379 -12.51 7.20 5.00
C PHE A 379 -11.12 6.63 4.68
N PRO A 380 -10.50 5.88 5.61
CA PRO A 380 -9.14 5.39 5.45
C PRO A 380 -9.00 4.46 4.24
N SER A 381 -7.83 4.52 3.63
CA SER A 381 -7.46 3.64 2.52
C SER A 381 -7.20 2.20 2.99
N THR A 382 -6.87 2.03 4.26
CA THR A 382 -6.55 0.73 4.90
C THR A 382 -7.78 0.13 5.58
N ILE A 383 -8.03 -1.16 5.31
CA ILE A 383 -9.15 -1.92 5.90
C ILE A 383 -8.95 -2.04 7.42
N GLY A 384 -9.99 -1.75 8.21
CA GLY A 384 -10.02 -1.99 9.66
C GLY A 384 -9.75 -0.78 10.57
N GLN A 385 -9.55 0.43 10.04
CA GLN A 385 -9.26 1.63 10.85
C GLN A 385 -10.32 2.76 10.73
N SER A 386 -11.42 2.54 10.01
CA SER A 386 -12.48 3.56 9.86
C SER A 386 -13.32 3.66 11.12
N VAL A 387 -13.68 4.89 11.52
CA VAL A 387 -14.61 5.16 12.63
C VAL A 387 -15.91 4.37 12.42
N PRO A 388 -16.47 3.65 13.40
CA PRO A 388 -17.65 2.81 13.19
C PRO A 388 -18.88 3.61 12.70
N ASN A 389 -19.76 2.94 11.95
CA ASN A 389 -21.08 3.47 11.61
C ASN A 389 -21.98 3.47 12.86
N THR A 390 -23.04 4.28 12.86
CA THR A 390 -24.06 4.39 13.92
C THR A 390 -25.18 3.35 13.82
N ALA A 391 -25.08 2.40 12.88
CA ALA A 391 -26.09 1.39 12.65
C ALA A 391 -26.40 0.57 13.92
N THR A 392 -27.68 0.35 14.20
CA THR A 392 -28.14 -0.31 15.42
C THR A 392 -28.59 -1.74 15.19
N PHE A 393 -29.03 -2.07 13.96
CA PHE A 393 -29.51 -3.39 13.56
C PHE A 393 -30.68 -3.93 14.41
N ILE A 394 -31.50 -3.04 14.96
CA ILE A 394 -32.66 -3.38 15.80
C ILE A 394 -33.89 -2.71 15.21
N ASP A 395 -34.97 -3.47 15.00
CA ASP A 395 -36.26 -3.00 14.46
C ASP A 395 -36.05 -2.02 13.29
N CYS A 396 -35.30 -2.47 12.29
CA CYS A 396 -34.79 -1.62 11.22
C CYS A 396 -35.20 -2.13 9.82
N THR A 397 -35.15 -1.23 8.85
CA THR A 397 -35.25 -1.54 7.42
C THR A 397 -34.11 -0.89 6.67
N CYS A 398 -33.61 -1.57 5.64
CA CYS A 398 -32.62 -1.04 4.73
C CYS A 398 -33.32 -0.28 3.60
N CYS A 399 -32.83 0.92 3.29
CA CYS A 399 -33.22 1.67 2.12
C CYS A 399 -31.98 2.00 1.28
N ILE A 400 -32.01 1.69 -0.02
CA ILE A 400 -30.94 2.05 -0.95
C ILE A 400 -31.47 3.08 -1.93
N ILE A 401 -30.93 4.29 -1.89
CA ILE A 401 -31.11 5.28 -2.96
C ILE A 401 -30.20 4.87 -4.11
N LYS A 402 -30.82 4.49 -5.23
CA LYS A 402 -30.15 3.86 -6.38
C LYS A 402 -29.25 4.83 -7.14
N PRO A 403 -28.27 4.33 -7.91
CA PRO A 403 -27.30 5.17 -8.61
C PRO A 403 -27.90 6.23 -9.54
N HIS A 404 -28.96 5.94 -10.32
CA HIS A 404 -29.60 6.99 -11.13
C HIS A 404 -30.11 8.16 -10.28
N ALA A 405 -30.74 7.90 -9.14
CA ALA A 405 -31.27 8.94 -8.24
C ALA A 405 -30.14 9.76 -7.57
N VAL A 406 -28.97 9.15 -7.35
CA VAL A 406 -27.76 9.87 -6.92
C VAL A 406 -27.21 10.74 -8.05
N SER A 407 -27.06 10.19 -9.25
CA SER A 407 -26.51 10.91 -10.41
C SER A 407 -27.36 12.09 -10.86
N GLU A 408 -28.68 12.02 -10.64
CA GLU A 408 -29.63 13.08 -10.99
C GLU A 408 -29.80 14.13 -9.89
N GLY A 409 -29.06 14.01 -8.78
CA GLY A 409 -29.14 14.96 -7.66
C GLY A 409 -30.42 14.87 -6.83
N ILE A 410 -31.27 13.85 -7.05
CA ILE A 410 -32.58 13.68 -6.40
C ILE A 410 -32.44 13.18 -4.95
N THR A 411 -31.24 12.75 -4.54
CA THR A 411 -30.95 12.22 -3.20
C THR A 411 -31.41 13.14 -2.07
N GLY A 412 -31.22 14.46 -2.23
CA GLY A 412 -31.64 15.45 -1.22
C GLY A 412 -33.16 15.41 -0.98
N ASN A 413 -33.94 15.42 -2.06
CA ASN A 413 -35.41 15.38 -2.02
C ASN A 413 -35.94 14.09 -1.38
N ILE A 414 -35.29 12.95 -1.66
CA ILE A 414 -35.65 11.67 -1.04
C ILE A 414 -35.41 11.71 0.46
N LEU A 415 -34.24 12.18 0.92
CA LEU A 415 -33.93 12.29 2.35
C LEU A 415 -34.88 13.25 3.06
N ASN A 416 -35.17 14.41 2.45
CA ASN A 416 -36.16 15.36 2.98
C ASN A 416 -37.55 14.72 3.10
N SER A 417 -37.97 13.92 2.10
CA SER A 417 -39.25 13.21 2.14
C SER A 417 -39.29 12.18 3.28
N ILE A 418 -38.20 11.43 3.50
CA ILE A 418 -38.07 10.45 4.58
C ILE A 418 -38.15 11.15 5.95
N SER A 419 -37.39 12.22 6.15
CA SER A 419 -37.39 12.99 7.40
C SER A 419 -38.74 13.70 7.65
N ALA A 420 -39.37 14.25 6.62
CA ALA A 420 -40.69 14.89 6.73
C ALA A 420 -41.81 13.91 7.08
N ALA A 421 -41.68 12.64 6.65
CA ALA A 421 -42.58 11.57 7.04
C ALA A 421 -42.36 11.05 8.48
N GLY A 422 -41.35 11.56 9.18
CA GLY A 422 -41.05 11.24 10.58
C GLY A 422 -40.23 9.96 10.77
N PHE A 423 -39.64 9.41 9.71
CA PHE A 423 -38.75 8.26 9.82
C PHE A 423 -37.39 8.67 10.38
N GLU A 424 -36.86 7.88 11.33
CA GLU A 424 -35.55 8.10 11.92
C GLU A 424 -34.47 7.37 11.12
N ILE A 425 -33.50 8.11 10.61
CA ILE A 425 -32.31 7.55 9.94
C ILE A 425 -31.23 7.33 11.00
N SER A 426 -31.06 6.08 11.42
CA SER A 426 -30.06 5.69 12.43
C SER A 426 -28.66 5.58 11.86
N ALA A 427 -28.53 5.26 10.57
CA ALA A 427 -27.26 5.19 9.85
C ALA A 427 -27.42 5.55 8.37
N LEU A 428 -26.35 6.12 7.79
CA LEU A 428 -26.23 6.29 6.36
C LEU A 428 -24.80 6.05 5.89
N GLN A 429 -24.62 5.47 4.71
CA GLN A 429 -23.31 5.33 4.09
C GLN A 429 -23.40 5.18 2.58
N MET A 430 -22.48 5.81 1.85
CA MET A 430 -22.38 5.74 0.39
C MET A 430 -21.44 4.62 -0.05
N PHE A 431 -21.85 3.86 -1.06
CA PHE A 431 -21.09 2.73 -1.61
C PHE A 431 -21.14 2.71 -3.13
N SER A 432 -20.12 2.11 -3.74
CA SER A 432 -20.19 1.65 -5.12
C SER A 432 -20.12 0.14 -5.12
N MET A 433 -21.21 -0.53 -5.49
CA MET A 433 -21.31 -1.98 -5.42
C MET A 433 -20.55 -2.65 -6.55
N GLU A 434 -19.76 -3.66 -6.21
CA GLU A 434 -19.16 -4.57 -7.18
C GLU A 434 -20.22 -5.54 -7.70
N ARG A 435 -19.99 -6.09 -8.90
CA ARG A 435 -20.97 -6.95 -9.56
C ARG A 435 -21.33 -8.20 -8.74
N ALA A 436 -20.32 -8.88 -8.18
CA ALA A 436 -20.55 -10.07 -7.36
C ALA A 436 -21.48 -9.76 -6.17
N ASN A 437 -21.22 -8.64 -5.49
CA ASN A 437 -22.00 -8.19 -4.34
C ASN A 437 -23.44 -7.82 -4.73
N ALA A 438 -23.64 -7.21 -5.90
CA ALA A 438 -24.97 -6.87 -6.39
C ALA A 438 -25.76 -8.12 -6.86
N GLU A 439 -25.09 -9.09 -7.48
CA GLU A 439 -25.70 -10.36 -7.89
C GLU A 439 -26.16 -11.18 -6.70
N GLU A 440 -25.38 -11.16 -5.62
CA GLU A 440 -25.67 -11.79 -4.34
C GLU A 440 -26.79 -11.07 -3.59
N PHE A 441 -26.75 -9.75 -3.50
CA PHE A 441 -27.82 -8.94 -2.90
C PHE A 441 -29.18 -9.21 -3.57
N TYR A 442 -29.20 -9.37 -4.89
CA TYR A 442 -30.41 -9.69 -5.63
C TYR A 442 -30.61 -11.18 -5.92
N GLU A 443 -29.85 -12.09 -5.29
CA GLU A 443 -29.89 -13.52 -5.60
C GLU A 443 -31.31 -14.09 -5.51
N VAL A 444 -32.09 -13.64 -4.53
CA VAL A 444 -33.50 -14.07 -4.33
C VAL A 444 -34.39 -13.77 -5.52
N TYR A 445 -34.06 -12.79 -6.37
CA TYR A 445 -34.83 -12.43 -7.56
C TYR A 445 -34.32 -13.14 -8.84
N LYS A 446 -33.19 -13.86 -8.76
CA LYS A 446 -32.56 -14.51 -9.91
C LYS A 446 -33.47 -15.61 -10.46
N GLY A 447 -33.88 -15.44 -11.72
CA GLY A 447 -34.78 -16.37 -12.40
C GLY A 447 -36.26 -16.21 -12.05
N ILE A 448 -36.60 -15.31 -11.11
CA ILE A 448 -37.99 -14.95 -10.75
C ILE A 448 -38.46 -13.76 -11.57
N VAL A 449 -37.64 -12.69 -11.65
CA VAL A 449 -37.96 -11.47 -12.38
C VAL A 449 -37.10 -11.37 -13.64
N SER A 450 -37.72 -10.97 -14.76
CA SER A 450 -37.04 -10.84 -16.05
C SER A 450 -36.00 -9.72 -16.07
N GLU A 451 -36.20 -8.72 -15.20
CA GLU A 451 -35.41 -7.51 -15.08
C GLU A 451 -34.13 -7.69 -14.25
N TYR A 452 -33.93 -8.86 -13.61
CA TYR A 452 -32.79 -9.14 -12.72
C TYR A 452 -31.42 -8.71 -13.30
N PRO A 453 -31.06 -9.04 -14.56
CA PRO A 453 -29.76 -8.63 -15.12
C PRO A 453 -29.59 -7.11 -15.20
N ASN A 454 -30.67 -6.39 -15.46
CA ASN A 454 -30.68 -4.93 -15.56
C ASN A 454 -30.68 -4.29 -14.17
N MET A 455 -31.33 -4.89 -13.18
CA MET A 455 -31.28 -4.44 -11.77
C MET A 455 -29.86 -4.50 -11.21
N VAL A 456 -29.15 -5.61 -11.44
CA VAL A 456 -27.74 -5.74 -11.07
C VAL A 456 -26.89 -4.69 -11.79
N THR A 457 -27.11 -4.50 -13.08
CA THR A 457 -26.34 -3.53 -13.89
C THR A 457 -26.57 -2.10 -13.41
N GLU A 458 -27.81 -1.73 -13.08
CA GLU A 458 -28.16 -0.42 -12.51
C GLU A 458 -27.49 -0.22 -11.15
N LEU A 459 -27.54 -1.20 -10.25
CA LEU A 459 -26.92 -1.07 -8.91
C LEU A 459 -25.39 -0.96 -8.97
N CYS A 460 -24.77 -1.52 -10.01
CA CYS A 460 -23.33 -1.38 -10.29
C CYS A 460 -22.95 -0.15 -11.12
N SER A 461 -23.92 0.61 -11.63
CA SER A 461 -23.66 1.70 -12.58
C SER A 461 -22.96 2.90 -11.94
N GLY A 462 -23.09 3.09 -10.61
CA GLY A 462 -22.51 4.22 -9.90
C GLY A 462 -22.63 4.10 -8.38
N PRO A 463 -22.38 5.20 -7.65
CA PRO A 463 -22.55 5.23 -6.20
C PRO A 463 -24.04 5.19 -5.81
N CYS A 464 -24.36 4.46 -4.75
CA CYS A 464 -25.67 4.43 -4.10
C CYS A 464 -25.54 4.90 -2.64
N LEU A 465 -26.60 5.46 -2.09
CA LEU A 465 -26.67 5.83 -0.67
C LEU A 465 -27.53 4.82 0.07
N VAL A 466 -26.95 4.13 1.04
CA VAL A 466 -27.62 3.14 1.89
C VAL A 466 -27.98 3.79 3.21
N LEU A 467 -29.21 3.58 3.65
CA LEU A 467 -29.77 4.09 4.89
C LEU A 467 -30.26 2.92 5.74
N GLU A 468 -30.01 2.98 7.04
CA GLU A 468 -30.75 2.22 8.04
C GLU A 468 -31.83 3.14 8.62
N ILE A 469 -33.06 2.64 8.64
CA ILE A 469 -34.20 3.36 9.18
C ILE A 469 -34.79 2.53 10.31
N THR A 470 -34.90 3.12 11.50
CA THR A 470 -35.35 2.42 12.71
C THR A 470 -36.75 2.84 13.13
N GLY A 471 -37.51 1.90 13.69
CA GLY A 471 -38.81 2.19 14.28
C GLY A 471 -39.71 0.97 14.45
N ALA A 472 -40.77 1.12 15.23
CA ALA A 472 -41.75 0.05 15.43
C ALA A 472 -42.47 -0.28 14.10
N ASN A 473 -42.45 -1.55 13.69
CA ASN A 473 -43.01 -2.02 12.40
C ASN A 473 -42.50 -1.22 11.18
N VAL A 474 -41.25 -0.73 11.25
CA VAL A 474 -40.70 0.17 10.23
C VAL A 474 -40.65 -0.46 8.84
N THR A 475 -40.36 -1.76 8.73
CA THR A 475 -40.29 -2.46 7.42
C THR A 475 -41.59 -2.33 6.63
N LYS A 476 -42.74 -2.57 7.29
CA LYS A 476 -44.05 -2.48 6.63
C LYS A 476 -44.41 -1.04 6.29
N THR A 477 -44.29 -0.13 7.27
CA THR A 477 -44.68 1.27 7.11
C THR A 477 -43.80 1.99 6.08
N PHE A 478 -42.50 1.70 6.08
CA PHE A 478 -41.56 2.26 5.11
C PHE A 478 -41.76 1.69 3.71
N ARG A 479 -42.05 0.39 3.56
CA ARG A 479 -42.39 -0.20 2.25
C ARG A 479 -43.66 0.43 1.65
N GLU A 480 -44.67 0.69 2.48
CA GLU A 480 -45.89 1.40 2.06
C GLU A 480 -45.60 2.84 1.61
N PHE A 481 -44.67 3.52 2.29
CA PHE A 481 -44.18 4.85 1.95
C PHE A 481 -43.35 4.87 0.65
N CYS A 482 -42.51 3.86 0.41
CA CYS A 482 -41.79 3.69 -0.84
C CYS A 482 -42.73 3.44 -2.03
N GLY A 483 -43.82 2.69 -1.81
CA GLY A 483 -44.83 2.39 -2.82
C GLY A 483 -44.50 1.15 -3.68
N PRO A 484 -45.37 0.82 -4.65
CA PRO A 484 -45.16 -0.30 -5.58
C PRO A 484 -43.80 -0.24 -6.28
N ALA A 485 -43.18 -1.41 -6.54
CA ALA A 485 -41.86 -1.49 -7.14
C ALA A 485 -41.78 -0.89 -8.55
N ASP A 486 -42.88 -0.95 -9.30
CA ASP A 486 -43.04 -0.32 -10.60
C ASP A 486 -43.52 1.14 -10.44
N PRO A 487 -42.72 2.14 -10.85
CA PRO A 487 -43.11 3.56 -10.77
C PRO A 487 -44.41 3.90 -11.49
N GLU A 488 -44.71 3.26 -12.61
CA GLU A 488 -45.94 3.53 -13.36
C GLU A 488 -47.17 3.10 -12.55
N VAL A 489 -47.10 1.92 -11.94
CA VAL A 489 -48.14 1.42 -11.02
C VAL A 489 -48.22 2.30 -9.77
N ALA A 490 -47.07 2.74 -9.25
CA ALA A 490 -47.01 3.62 -8.09
C ALA A 490 -47.68 4.97 -8.37
N GLN A 491 -47.45 5.59 -9.53
CA GLN A 491 -48.06 6.86 -9.92
C GLN A 491 -49.58 6.77 -10.00
N HIS A 492 -50.12 5.66 -10.52
CA HIS A 492 -51.57 5.48 -10.64
C HIS A 492 -52.24 5.13 -9.31
N LEU A 493 -51.65 4.25 -8.50
CA LEU A 493 -52.29 3.73 -7.28
C LEU A 493 -51.96 4.57 -6.04
N ARG A 494 -50.74 5.12 -5.96
CA ARG A 494 -50.18 5.80 -4.78
C ARG A 494 -49.21 6.93 -5.19
N PRO A 495 -49.71 8.03 -5.78
CA PRO A 495 -48.88 9.07 -6.42
C PRO A 495 -47.90 9.80 -5.48
N ASN A 496 -48.15 9.76 -4.17
CA ASN A 496 -47.32 10.43 -3.17
C ASN A 496 -46.17 9.56 -2.63
N THR A 497 -45.96 8.36 -3.19
CA THR A 497 -44.89 7.44 -2.74
C THR A 497 -43.55 7.78 -3.38
N LEU A 498 -42.44 7.41 -2.73
CA LEU A 498 -41.09 7.74 -3.24
C LEU A 498 -40.86 7.22 -4.68
N ARG A 499 -41.31 5.99 -4.98
CA ARG A 499 -41.15 5.40 -6.31
C ARG A 499 -42.03 6.08 -7.35
N ALA A 500 -43.20 6.59 -6.96
CA ALA A 500 -44.06 7.35 -7.86
C ALA A 500 -43.45 8.72 -8.21
N LEU A 501 -42.89 9.41 -7.21
CA LEU A 501 -42.34 10.75 -7.35
C LEU A 501 -40.99 10.78 -8.07
N TYR A 502 -40.13 9.81 -7.80
CA TYR A 502 -38.73 9.85 -8.23
C TYR A 502 -38.32 8.70 -9.16
N GLY A 503 -39.16 7.68 -9.35
CA GLY A 503 -38.88 6.55 -10.21
C GLY A 503 -39.14 6.83 -11.69
N LYS A 504 -38.33 6.22 -12.56
CA LYS A 504 -38.43 6.33 -14.03
C LYS A 504 -39.04 5.10 -14.67
N ASP A 505 -38.58 3.92 -14.27
CA ASP A 505 -39.02 2.63 -14.78
C ASP A 505 -38.79 1.53 -13.73
N LYS A 506 -39.17 0.29 -14.04
CA LYS A 506 -39.03 -0.87 -13.13
C LYS A 506 -37.61 -1.10 -12.61
N VAL A 507 -36.58 -0.78 -13.40
CA VAL A 507 -35.17 -0.95 -13.02
C VAL A 507 -34.70 0.29 -12.24
N LYS A 508 -34.96 1.47 -12.79
CA LYS A 508 -34.64 2.80 -12.24
C LYS A 508 -35.81 3.36 -11.44
N ASN A 509 -36.16 2.67 -10.35
CA ASN A 509 -37.31 3.01 -9.51
C ASN A 509 -36.96 3.87 -8.27
N ALA A 510 -35.92 4.70 -8.34
CA ALA A 510 -35.36 5.53 -7.26
C ALA A 510 -34.80 4.78 -6.03
N VAL A 511 -35.61 3.97 -5.35
CA VAL A 511 -35.28 3.36 -4.06
C VAL A 511 -35.56 1.85 -3.98
N HIS A 512 -34.60 1.11 -3.46
CA HIS A 512 -34.80 -0.24 -2.90
C HIS A 512 -35.19 -0.11 -1.42
N CYS A 513 -36.08 -0.98 -0.95
CA CYS A 513 -36.40 -1.10 0.48
C CYS A 513 -36.56 -2.58 0.82
N THR A 514 -36.24 -2.96 2.05
CA THR A 514 -36.44 -4.32 2.54
C THR A 514 -37.90 -4.76 2.41
N ASP A 515 -38.12 -5.97 1.89
CA ASP A 515 -39.47 -6.52 1.71
C ASP A 515 -40.00 -7.25 2.95
N LEU A 516 -39.14 -7.96 3.69
CA LEU A 516 -39.51 -8.79 4.84
C LEU A 516 -38.83 -8.30 6.14
N PRO A 517 -39.50 -8.37 7.30
CA PRO A 517 -38.91 -7.93 8.57
C PRO A 517 -37.61 -8.64 8.93
N GLU A 518 -37.48 -9.92 8.60
CA GLU A 518 -36.30 -10.74 8.92
C GLU A 518 -35.07 -10.32 8.10
N ASP A 519 -35.29 -9.75 6.90
CA ASP A 519 -34.23 -9.35 5.98
C ASP A 519 -33.66 -7.97 6.31
N GLY A 520 -34.36 -7.15 7.10
CA GLY A 520 -33.96 -5.76 7.37
C GLY A 520 -32.57 -5.65 7.99
N VAL A 521 -32.30 -6.52 8.96
CA VAL A 521 -30.98 -6.62 9.60
C VAL A 521 -29.94 -7.17 8.64
N LEU A 522 -30.26 -8.22 7.87
CA LEU A 522 -29.32 -8.85 6.95
C LEU A 522 -28.86 -7.89 5.86
N GLU A 523 -29.80 -7.16 5.24
CA GLU A 523 -29.52 -6.15 4.23
C GLU A 523 -28.74 -4.96 4.82
N ALA A 524 -29.09 -4.49 6.02
CA ALA A 524 -28.41 -3.36 6.67
C ALA A 524 -26.98 -3.72 7.10
N VAL A 525 -26.75 -4.91 7.65
CA VAL A 525 -25.43 -5.40 8.09
C VAL A 525 -24.49 -5.60 6.91
N GLY A 526 -24.95 -6.29 5.87
CA GLY A 526 -24.14 -6.59 4.68
C GLY A 526 -23.61 -5.34 3.97
N LEU A 527 -24.31 -4.21 4.14
CA LEU A 527 -23.93 -2.95 3.52
C LEU A 527 -23.10 -2.05 4.42
N THR A 528 -23.28 -2.03 5.76
CA THR A 528 -22.67 -1.01 6.65
C THR A 528 -21.32 -1.38 7.29
N HIS A 529 -20.91 -2.66 7.27
CA HIS A 529 -19.61 -3.11 7.78
C HIS A 529 -18.83 -3.90 6.73
N ARG A 530 -17.63 -3.41 6.35
CA ARG A 530 -16.70 -4.11 5.45
C ARG A 530 -16.15 -5.39 6.11
N ALA A 531 -16.71 -6.52 5.74
CA ALA A 531 -16.04 -7.83 5.58
C ALA A 531 -16.61 -8.45 4.29
N PRO A 532 -15.93 -9.38 3.59
CA PRO A 532 -16.37 -9.86 2.27
C PRO A 532 -17.83 -10.28 2.34
N LEU A 533 -18.62 -9.72 1.44
CA LEU A 533 -20.04 -9.94 1.34
C LEU A 533 -20.29 -11.46 1.33
N PHE A 534 -21.07 -11.89 2.33
CA PHE A 534 -21.64 -13.22 2.52
C PHE A 534 -20.67 -14.42 2.48
N GLY A 535 -19.65 -14.39 3.35
CA GLY A 535 -19.09 -15.63 3.90
C GLY A 535 -19.95 -16.10 5.08
N LYS A 536 -20.32 -17.39 5.11
CA LYS A 536 -21.03 -18.05 6.23
C LYS A 536 -20.59 -17.50 7.59
N THR A 537 -21.57 -17.09 8.40
CA THR A 537 -21.45 -16.72 9.81
C THR A 537 -20.37 -17.54 10.54
N PRO A 538 -19.42 -16.93 11.26
CA PRO A 538 -18.87 -17.57 12.44
C PRO A 538 -19.97 -17.55 13.51
N ASP A 539 -20.23 -18.71 14.10
CA ASP A 539 -21.25 -18.92 15.13
C ASP A 539 -21.20 -17.86 16.24
N LEU A 540 -22.40 -17.51 16.74
CA LEU A 540 -22.71 -16.66 17.90
C LEU A 540 -21.85 -16.95 19.14
#